data_AF-A0A967VQN2-F1
#
_entry.id   AF-A0A967VQN2-F1
#
_cell.length_a   1.000
_cell.length_b   1.000
_cell.length_c   1.000
_cell.angle_alpha   90.00
_cell.angle_beta   90.00
_cell.angle_gamma   90.00
#
_symmetry.space_group_name_H-M   'P 1'
#
loop_
_entity.id
_entity.type
_entity.pdbx_description
1 polymer ?
#
loop_
_entity_poly.entity_id
_entity_poly.type
_entity_poly.pdbx_seq_one_letter_code
_entity_poly.pdbx_strand_id
1 'polypeptide(L)'
;MADAGTLPPLPPERDLWPGIEARLGPRAGDRVEDGGEIGVIPLARRRRVAMTIPQAIAAAVALVLFSAGGVWMTVVGSPGPSPATNTGAAPAMALHASFTATYEDAITELEAEYQRRRTELDPETIRVVERNLDIIDGAIEEARRALESDPSSGFLSSHLAEAMRRKMELLRRAATIETTEI
;
A
#
# COMPACT_ATOMS: atom_id res chain seq x y z
N MET A 1 -24.69 3.59 -40.40
CA MET A 1 -23.34 3.33 -39.85
C MET A 1 -22.35 3.81 -40.90
N ALA A 2 -21.64 4.91 -40.62
CA ALA A 2 -20.61 5.45 -41.52
C ALA A 2 -19.25 4.91 -41.08
N ASP A 3 -18.48 4.42 -42.04
CA ASP A 3 -17.22 3.69 -41.86
C ASP A 3 -16.06 4.68 -41.60
N ALA A 4 -15.40 4.55 -40.45
CA ALA A 4 -14.39 5.51 -39.96
C ALA A 4 -13.11 5.58 -40.83
N GLY A 5 -12.96 4.68 -41.81
CA GLY A 5 -11.78 4.60 -42.68
C GLY A 5 -11.77 5.54 -43.89
N THR A 6 -12.83 6.31 -44.14
CA THR A 6 -12.96 7.14 -45.36
C THR A 6 -12.73 8.64 -45.16
N LEU A 7 -12.34 9.07 -43.96
CA LEU A 7 -12.06 10.49 -43.72
C LEU A 7 -10.68 10.88 -44.29
N PRO A 8 -10.59 11.92 -45.13
CA PRO A 8 -9.30 12.44 -45.58
C PRO A 8 -8.52 12.96 -44.37
N PRO A 9 -7.18 12.79 -44.33
CA PRO A 9 -6.37 13.31 -43.25
C PRO A 9 -6.43 14.84 -43.26
N LEU A 10 -7.14 15.42 -42.29
CA LEU A 10 -7.08 16.86 -42.05
C LEU A 10 -5.84 17.15 -41.18
N PRO A 11 -4.88 17.96 -41.66
CA PRO A 11 -3.82 18.46 -40.80
C PRO A 11 -4.46 19.36 -39.72
N PRO A 12 -3.91 19.39 -38.50
CA PRO A 12 -4.42 20.25 -37.44
C PRO A 12 -4.40 21.72 -37.88
N GLU A 13 -5.47 22.45 -37.59
CA GLU A 13 -5.63 23.86 -38.00
C GLU A 13 -4.52 24.78 -37.45
N ARG A 14 -3.84 24.35 -36.38
CA ARG A 14 -2.75 25.10 -35.76
C ARG A 14 -1.72 24.16 -35.14
N ASP A 15 -0.45 24.44 -35.41
CA ASP A 15 0.66 23.76 -34.76
C ASP A 15 0.80 24.23 -33.30
N LEU A 16 0.59 23.29 -32.36
CA LEU A 16 0.70 23.53 -30.93
C LEU A 16 2.08 23.11 -30.37
N TRP A 17 2.90 22.46 -31.19
CA TRP A 17 4.18 21.92 -30.78
C TRP A 17 5.16 22.95 -30.19
N PRO A 18 5.29 24.18 -30.75
CA PRO A 18 6.22 25.18 -30.21
C PRO A 18 5.89 25.61 -28.77
N GLY A 19 4.61 25.60 -28.39
CA GLY A 19 4.19 25.93 -27.03
C GLY A 19 4.50 24.83 -26.01
N ILE A 20 4.51 23.58 -26.47
CA ILE A 20 4.87 22.42 -25.65
C ILE A 20 6.38 22.36 -25.47
N GLU A 21 7.15 22.58 -26.53
CA GLU A 21 8.63 22.63 -26.49
C GLU A 21 9.12 23.73 -25.53
N ALA A 22 8.51 24.92 -25.56
CA ALA A 22 8.83 26.00 -24.63
C ALA A 22 8.60 25.64 -23.16
N ARG A 23 7.65 24.74 -22.85
CA ARG A 23 7.39 24.25 -21.49
C ARG A 23 8.30 23.08 -21.08
N LEU A 24 8.81 22.33 -22.05
CA LEU A 24 9.69 21.17 -21.84
C LEU A 24 11.18 21.52 -21.92
N GLY A 25 11.52 22.74 -22.31
CA GLY A 25 12.89 23.25 -22.30
C GLY A 25 13.56 23.05 -20.92
N PRO A 26 14.88 22.76 -20.89
CA PRO A 26 15.59 22.44 -19.65
C PRO A 26 15.38 23.53 -18.60
N ARG A 27 14.81 23.17 -17.45
CA ARG A 27 14.74 24.08 -16.30
C ARG A 27 16.17 24.41 -15.86
N ALA A 28 16.65 25.57 -16.28
CA ALA A 28 17.89 26.18 -15.81
C ALA A 28 17.73 26.51 -14.31
N GLY A 29 18.15 25.58 -13.46
CA GLY A 29 17.92 25.71 -12.02
C GLY A 29 18.58 24.65 -11.15
N ASP A 30 19.74 24.12 -11.56
CA ASP A 30 20.69 23.61 -10.56
C ASP A 30 22.11 24.00 -11.00
N ARG A 31 22.51 25.20 -10.58
CA ARG A 31 23.86 25.73 -10.76
C ARG A 31 24.71 25.14 -9.65
N VAL A 32 25.52 24.13 -9.97
CA VAL A 32 26.74 23.84 -9.20
C VAL A 32 27.86 24.67 -9.82
N GLU A 33 28.42 25.55 -9.01
CA GLU A 33 29.41 26.56 -9.38
C GLU A 33 30.77 25.95 -9.78
N ASP A 34 31.38 26.58 -10.80
CA ASP A 34 32.81 26.82 -11.06
C ASP A 34 33.85 25.87 -10.42
N GLY A 35 34.83 25.30 -11.11
CA GLY A 35 35.38 25.56 -12.44
C GLY A 35 36.82 25.04 -12.46
N GLY A 36 37.22 24.38 -13.55
CA GLY A 36 38.63 24.26 -13.94
C GLY A 36 39.43 23.06 -13.45
N GLU A 37 39.20 21.89 -14.06
CA GLU A 37 40.24 21.01 -14.62
C GLU A 37 39.52 19.90 -15.41
N ILE A 38 40.05 19.50 -16.57
CA ILE A 38 39.49 18.40 -17.38
C ILE A 38 39.76 17.09 -16.64
N GLY A 39 38.95 16.81 -15.62
CA GLY A 39 38.94 15.56 -14.91
C GLY A 39 38.23 14.53 -15.76
N VAL A 40 39.00 13.65 -16.40
CA VAL A 40 38.51 12.33 -16.81
C VAL A 40 37.72 11.76 -15.64
N ILE A 41 36.39 11.66 -15.78
CA ILE A 41 35.55 11.05 -14.75
C ILE A 41 36.14 9.65 -14.54
N PRO A 42 36.76 9.31 -13.39
CA PRO A 42 36.97 7.91 -13.11
C PRO A 42 35.56 7.33 -13.08
N LEU A 43 35.21 6.49 -14.06
CA LEU A 43 34.07 5.59 -13.91
C LEU A 43 34.40 4.79 -12.65
N ALA A 44 33.95 5.31 -11.50
CA ALA A 44 34.06 4.65 -10.23
C ALA A 44 33.53 3.25 -10.49
N ARG A 45 34.44 2.28 -10.42
CA ARG A 45 34.23 0.87 -10.72
C ARG A 45 32.85 0.53 -10.18
N ARG A 46 31.84 0.49 -11.07
CA ARG A 46 30.46 0.17 -10.69
C ARG A 46 30.59 -1.19 -10.05
N ARG A 47 30.56 -1.23 -8.72
CA ARG A 47 30.41 -2.48 -7.99
C ARG A 47 29.14 -3.05 -8.61
N ARG A 48 29.30 -4.14 -9.35
CA ARG A 48 28.17 -4.95 -9.76
C ARG A 48 27.58 -5.41 -8.44
N VAL A 49 26.63 -4.66 -7.93
CA VAL A 49 25.72 -5.19 -6.93
C VAL A 49 24.96 -6.21 -7.75
N ALA A 50 25.38 -7.47 -7.65
CA ALA A 50 24.55 -8.58 -8.04
C ALA A 50 23.36 -8.53 -7.08
N MET A 51 22.43 -7.62 -7.37
CA MET A 51 21.14 -7.55 -6.70
C MET A 51 20.40 -8.77 -7.18
N THR A 52 20.34 -9.74 -6.28
CA THR A 52 19.56 -10.94 -6.44
C THR A 52 18.11 -10.51 -6.69
N ILE A 53 17.50 -11.17 -7.67
CA ILE A 53 16.11 -10.98 -8.13
C ILE A 53 15.03 -11.00 -6.99
N PRO A 54 15.23 -11.56 -5.78
CA PRO A 54 14.22 -11.46 -4.71
C PRO A 54 14.08 -10.06 -4.08
N GLN A 55 15.12 -9.21 -4.13
CA GLN A 55 15.14 -7.93 -3.40
C GLN A 55 14.28 -6.84 -4.07
N ALA A 56 13.99 -6.98 -5.37
CA ALA A 56 13.18 -6.02 -6.12
C ALA A 56 11.68 -6.10 -5.76
N ILE A 57 11.18 -7.29 -5.38
CA ILE A 57 9.78 -7.49 -4.99
C ILE A 57 9.51 -6.85 -3.62
N ALA A 58 10.45 -6.96 -2.68
CA ALA A 58 10.34 -6.35 -1.36
C ALA A 58 10.28 -4.81 -1.41
N ALA A 59 11.05 -4.18 -2.31
CA ALA A 59 11.00 -2.73 -2.51
C ALA A 59 9.68 -2.25 -3.14
N ALA A 60 9.08 -3.05 -4.03
CA ALA A 60 7.77 -2.74 -4.62
C ALA A 60 6.64 -2.81 -3.59
N VAL A 61 6.64 -3.81 -2.70
CA VAL A 61 5.66 -3.91 -1.59
C VAL A 61 5.84 -2.77 -0.59
N ALA A 62 7.08 -2.39 -0.26
CA ALA A 62 7.35 -1.27 0.62
C ALA A 62 6.82 0.08 0.07
N LEU A 63 6.93 0.32 -1.24
CA LEU A 63 6.40 1.52 -1.89
C LEU A 63 4.87 1.55 -1.92
N VAL A 64 4.21 0.40 -2.13
CA VAL A 64 2.74 0.29 -2.07
C VAL A 64 2.22 0.51 -0.65
N LEU A 65 2.96 0.07 0.37
CA LEU A 65 2.60 0.29 1.78
C LEU A 65 2.85 1.73 2.26
N PHE A 66 3.91 2.40 1.80
CA PHE A 66 4.24 3.77 2.26
C PHE A 66 3.35 4.86 1.65
N SER A 67 2.76 4.63 0.46
CA SER A 67 1.88 5.62 -0.19
C SER A 67 0.52 5.80 0.47
N ALA A 68 0.15 4.96 1.44
CA ALA A 68 -1.14 5.05 2.14
C ALA A 68 -1.07 5.84 3.48
N GLY A 69 0.12 6.10 4.02
CA GLY A 69 0.26 6.71 5.36
C GLY A 69 0.31 8.24 5.37
N GLY A 70 0.86 8.88 4.32
CA GLY A 70 1.18 10.32 4.35
C GLY A 70 -0.02 11.26 4.20
N VAL A 71 -1.10 10.83 3.55
CA VAL A 71 -2.28 11.67 3.29
C VAL A 71 -3.19 11.79 4.52
N TRP A 72 -3.06 10.85 5.46
CA TRP A 72 -3.99 10.73 6.59
C TRP A 72 -3.81 11.83 7.65
N MET A 73 -2.58 12.34 7.81
CA MET A 73 -2.27 13.39 8.78
C MET A 73 -2.79 14.79 8.38
N THR A 74 -3.15 15.02 7.11
CA THR A 74 -3.64 16.34 6.67
C THR A 74 -5.16 16.50 6.70
N VAL A 75 -5.93 15.42 6.93
CA VAL A 75 -7.41 15.44 6.90
C VAL A 75 -8.06 15.37 8.29
N VAL A 76 -7.35 14.84 9.31
CA VAL A 76 -7.88 14.68 10.68
C VAL A 76 -7.73 15.95 11.55
N GLY A 77 -7.72 17.13 10.91
CA GLY A 77 -7.44 18.42 11.55
C GLY A 77 -8.64 19.34 11.81
N SER A 78 -9.88 18.88 11.68
CA SER A 78 -11.05 19.74 11.95
C SER A 78 -12.22 18.97 12.58
N PRO A 79 -12.27 18.86 13.92
CA PRO A 79 -13.49 18.47 14.60
C PRO A 79 -14.47 19.64 14.60
N GLY A 80 -15.45 19.59 13.70
CA GLY A 80 -16.64 20.44 13.77
C GLY A 80 -17.54 19.98 14.93
N PRO A 81 -18.19 20.89 15.67
CA PRO A 81 -19.08 20.52 16.76
C PRO A 81 -20.39 19.95 16.21
N SER A 82 -20.61 18.64 16.36
CA SER A 82 -21.91 18.01 16.09
C SER A 82 -22.68 17.80 17.40
N PRO A 83 -23.93 18.27 17.52
CA PRO A 83 -24.77 18.02 18.67
C PRO A 83 -25.22 16.55 18.68
N ALA A 84 -24.95 15.88 19.80
CA ALA A 84 -25.29 14.49 20.03
C ALA A 84 -26.80 14.27 20.11
N THR A 85 -27.30 13.34 19.28
CA THR A 85 -28.53 12.59 19.57
C THR A 85 -28.13 11.11 19.67
N ASN A 86 -27.79 10.68 20.89
CA ASN A 86 -27.18 9.38 21.21
C ASN A 86 -28.12 8.16 21.15
N THR A 87 -29.20 8.21 20.37
CA THR A 87 -30.18 7.09 20.32
C THR A 87 -29.79 5.99 19.33
N GLY A 88 -28.84 6.23 18.41
CA GLY A 88 -28.40 5.26 17.40
C GLY A 88 -27.07 4.53 17.67
N ALA A 89 -26.32 4.91 18.70
CA ALA A 89 -24.96 4.40 18.94
C ALA A 89 -24.92 2.95 19.44
N ALA A 90 -25.85 2.56 20.33
CA ALA A 90 -25.92 1.20 20.88
C ALA A 90 -26.12 0.09 19.82
N PRO A 91 -27.09 0.18 18.88
CA PRO A 91 -27.25 -0.85 17.85
C PRO A 91 -26.09 -0.90 16.86
N ALA A 92 -25.49 0.24 16.51
CA ALA A 92 -24.33 0.29 15.62
C ALA A 92 -23.09 -0.37 16.26
N MET A 93 -22.85 -0.13 17.55
CA MET A 93 -21.74 -0.72 18.30
C MET A 93 -21.90 -2.24 18.45
N ALA A 94 -23.13 -2.72 18.70
CA ALA A 94 -23.43 -4.14 18.76
C ALA A 94 -23.20 -4.85 17.41
N LEU A 95 -23.64 -4.25 16.31
CA LEU A 95 -23.41 -4.80 14.96
C LEU A 95 -21.91 -4.85 14.63
N HIS A 96 -21.15 -3.81 14.98
CA HIS A 96 -19.71 -3.78 14.77
C HIS A 96 -19.01 -4.88 15.59
N ALA A 97 -19.34 -5.02 16.88
CA ALA A 97 -18.77 -6.06 17.73
C ALA A 97 -19.04 -7.48 17.19
N SER A 98 -20.26 -7.75 16.73
CA SER A 98 -20.60 -9.04 16.09
C SER A 98 -19.81 -9.29 14.80
N PHE A 99 -19.62 -8.25 13.99
CA PHE A 99 -18.81 -8.35 12.77
C PHE A 99 -17.36 -8.68 13.12
N THR A 100 -16.74 -7.93 14.04
CA THR A 100 -15.37 -8.18 14.50
C THR A 100 -15.19 -9.60 15.04
N ALA A 101 -16.11 -10.08 15.88
CA ALA A 101 -16.07 -11.46 16.41
C ALA A 101 -16.06 -12.52 15.29
N THR A 102 -16.84 -12.31 14.22
CA THR A 102 -16.87 -13.22 13.07
C THR A 102 -15.51 -13.29 12.36
N TYR A 103 -14.77 -12.19 12.29
CA TYR A 103 -13.43 -12.19 11.72
C TYR A 103 -12.41 -12.86 12.65
N GLU A 104 -12.50 -12.65 13.97
CA GLU A 104 -11.59 -13.30 14.93
C GLU A 104 -11.67 -14.83 14.84
N ASP A 105 -12.88 -15.38 14.80
CA ASP A 105 -13.09 -16.82 14.69
C ASP A 105 -12.47 -17.37 13.40
N ALA A 106 -12.73 -16.70 12.27
CA ALA A 106 -12.19 -17.09 10.97
C ALA A 106 -10.65 -16.95 10.89
N ILE A 107 -10.09 -15.91 11.50
CA ILE A 107 -8.63 -15.72 11.59
C ILE A 107 -8.00 -16.83 12.43
N THR A 108 -8.58 -17.14 13.58
CA THR A 108 -8.09 -18.18 14.49
C THR A 108 -8.03 -19.54 13.80
N GLU A 109 -9.08 -19.89 13.03
CA GLU A 109 -9.11 -21.13 12.25
C GLU A 109 -8.01 -21.16 11.18
N LEU A 110 -7.84 -20.07 10.43
CA LEU A 110 -6.81 -19.95 9.39
C LEU A 110 -5.39 -19.92 9.94
N GLU A 111 -5.18 -19.35 11.12
CA GLU A 111 -3.89 -19.40 11.82
C GLU A 111 -3.54 -20.83 12.21
N ALA A 112 -4.48 -21.57 12.79
CA ALA A 112 -4.28 -22.97 13.14
C ALA A 112 -3.93 -23.81 11.89
N GLU A 113 -4.62 -23.57 10.78
CA GLU A 113 -4.33 -24.21 9.49
C GLU A 113 -2.92 -23.86 8.99
N TYR A 114 -2.56 -22.58 9.00
CA TYR A 114 -1.24 -22.10 8.60
C TYR A 114 -0.14 -22.75 9.45
N GLN A 115 -0.32 -22.80 10.78
CA GLN A 115 0.67 -23.41 11.68
C GLN A 115 0.87 -24.90 11.40
N ARG A 116 -0.21 -25.63 11.07
CA ARG A 116 -0.11 -27.06 10.73
C ARG A 116 0.69 -27.30 9.45
N ARG A 117 0.56 -26.41 8.47
CA ARG A 117 1.22 -26.53 7.16
C ARG A 117 2.54 -25.77 7.06
N ARG A 118 2.90 -25.01 8.09
CA ARG A 118 4.13 -24.22 8.15
C ARG A 118 5.37 -25.05 7.85
N THR A 119 5.42 -26.32 8.27
CA THR A 119 6.57 -27.21 8.00
C THR A 119 6.70 -27.64 6.55
N GLU A 120 5.67 -27.45 5.73
CA GLU A 120 5.64 -27.80 4.29
C GLU A 120 6.10 -26.64 3.40
N LEU A 121 6.20 -25.42 3.97
CA LEU A 121 6.58 -24.20 3.26
C LEU A 121 8.10 -23.99 3.27
N ASP A 122 8.62 -23.33 2.23
CA ASP A 122 10.02 -22.93 2.16
C ASP A 122 10.36 -21.89 3.28
N PRO A 123 11.54 -21.98 3.95
CA PRO A 123 11.91 -21.06 5.03
C PRO A 123 11.97 -19.58 4.64
N GLU A 124 12.23 -19.23 3.38
CA GLU A 124 12.15 -17.85 2.92
C GLU A 124 10.70 -17.36 2.87
N THR A 125 9.78 -18.20 2.39
CA THR A 125 8.34 -17.90 2.34
C THR A 125 7.78 -17.71 3.75
N ILE A 126 8.09 -18.61 4.68
CA ILE A 126 7.69 -18.51 6.09
C ILE A 126 8.10 -17.15 6.66
N ARG A 127 9.37 -16.75 6.46
CA ARG A 127 9.90 -15.49 6.97
C ARG A 127 9.15 -14.26 6.44
N VAL A 128 8.77 -14.28 5.16
CA VAL A 128 8.03 -13.18 4.54
C VAL A 128 6.59 -13.14 5.05
N VAL A 129 5.93 -14.29 5.18
CA VAL A 129 4.56 -14.37 5.71
C VAL A 129 4.52 -13.90 7.16
N GLU A 130 5.39 -14.42 8.02
CA GLU A 130 5.45 -14.05 9.45
C GLU A 130 5.71 -12.55 9.62
N ARG A 131 6.68 -11.99 8.88
CA ARG A 131 6.95 -10.55 8.94
C ARG A 131 5.74 -9.70 8.54
N ASN A 132 4.97 -10.12 7.55
CA ASN A 132 3.77 -9.40 7.13
C ASN A 132 2.63 -9.57 8.15
N LEU A 133 2.48 -10.75 8.75
CA LEU A 133 1.54 -10.98 9.83
C LEU A 133 1.85 -10.07 11.03
N ASP A 134 3.11 -9.98 11.46
CA ASP A 134 3.53 -9.10 12.56
C ASP A 134 3.14 -7.63 12.32
N ILE A 135 3.30 -7.14 11.08
CA ILE A 135 2.92 -5.77 10.70
C ILE A 135 1.40 -5.59 10.80
N ILE A 136 0.62 -6.55 10.30
CA ILE A 136 -0.84 -6.49 10.32
C ILE A 136 -1.35 -6.58 11.77
N ASP A 137 -0.77 -7.46 12.58
CA ASP A 137 -1.11 -7.62 14.00
C ASP A 137 -0.82 -6.35 14.79
N GLY A 138 0.31 -5.69 14.53
CA GLY A 138 0.61 -4.38 15.10
C GLY A 138 -0.45 -3.33 14.76
N ALA A 139 -0.94 -3.31 13.51
CA ALA A 139 -1.98 -2.39 13.07
C ALA A 139 -3.35 -2.69 13.72
N ILE A 140 -3.69 -3.97 13.91
CA ILE A 140 -4.91 -4.40 14.62
C ILE A 140 -4.87 -3.92 16.07
N GLU A 141 -3.76 -4.14 16.77
CA GLU A 141 -3.59 -3.72 18.16
C GLU A 141 -3.56 -2.20 18.33
N GLU A 142 -2.99 -1.47 17.39
CA GLU A 142 -3.05 0.00 17.36
C GLU A 142 -4.49 0.50 17.15
N ALA A 143 -5.23 -0.08 16.20
CA ALA A 143 -6.62 0.29 15.93
C ALA A 143 -7.53 -0.01 17.14
N ARG A 144 -7.35 -1.16 17.80
CA ARG A 144 -8.08 -1.53 19.02
C ARG A 144 -7.83 -0.53 20.15
N ARG A 145 -6.57 -0.23 20.46
CA ARG A 145 -6.21 0.77 21.48
C ARG A 145 -6.76 2.17 21.17
N ALA A 146 -6.76 2.56 19.89
CA ALA A 146 -7.35 3.83 19.48
C ALA A 146 -8.88 3.82 19.67
N LEU A 147 -9.56 2.70 19.39
CA LEU A 147 -11.00 2.53 19.61
C LEU A 147 -11.38 2.51 21.09
N GLU A 148 -10.52 2.06 21.99
CA GLU A 148 -10.74 2.19 23.43
C GLU A 148 -10.84 3.67 23.85
N SER A 149 -10.10 4.55 23.16
CA SER A 149 -10.10 5.99 23.42
C SER A 149 -11.26 6.71 22.72
N ASP A 150 -11.64 6.29 21.52
CA ASP A 150 -12.81 6.80 20.78
C ASP A 150 -13.64 5.66 20.17
N PRO A 151 -14.56 5.05 20.96
CA PRO A 151 -15.38 3.93 20.50
C PRO A 151 -16.39 4.29 19.40
N SER A 152 -16.66 5.58 19.22
CA SER A 152 -17.64 6.09 18.26
C SER A 152 -17.04 6.41 16.89
N SER A 153 -15.71 6.27 16.75
CA SER A 153 -15.00 6.56 15.51
C SER A 153 -15.27 5.50 14.44
N GLY A 154 -16.18 5.83 13.52
CA GLY A 154 -16.45 5.01 12.33
C GLY A 154 -15.22 4.81 11.42
N PHE A 155 -14.25 5.73 11.49
CA PHE A 155 -12.99 5.54 10.78
C PHE A 155 -12.16 4.42 11.41
N LEU A 156 -11.92 4.45 12.73
CA LEU A 156 -11.08 3.47 13.40
C LEU A 156 -11.70 2.06 13.33
N SER A 157 -13.04 1.98 13.40
CA SER A 157 -13.77 0.72 13.23
C SER A 157 -13.59 0.14 11.81
N SER A 158 -13.58 1.00 10.79
CA SER A 158 -13.34 0.58 9.40
C SER A 158 -11.88 0.19 9.18
N HIS A 159 -10.95 0.90 9.82
CA HIS A 159 -9.51 0.60 9.75
C HIS A 159 -9.20 -0.77 10.38
N LEU A 160 -9.79 -1.06 11.55
CA LEU A 160 -9.70 -2.37 12.19
C LEU A 160 -10.21 -3.49 11.29
N ALA A 161 -11.42 -3.33 10.73
CA ALA A 161 -12.02 -4.32 9.83
C ALA A 161 -11.14 -4.60 8.60
N GLU A 162 -10.56 -3.56 8.00
CA GLU A 162 -9.66 -3.70 6.85
C GLU A 162 -8.36 -4.43 7.23
N ALA A 163 -7.78 -4.14 8.39
CA ALA A 163 -6.59 -4.83 8.89
C ALA A 163 -6.85 -6.34 9.11
N MET A 164 -7.99 -6.67 9.74
CA MET A 164 -8.42 -8.06 9.94
C MET A 164 -8.68 -8.79 8.62
N ARG A 165 -9.29 -8.12 7.64
CA ARG A 165 -9.50 -8.69 6.30
C ARG A 165 -8.17 -9.01 5.62
N ARG A 166 -7.17 -8.13 5.72
CA ARG A 166 -5.82 -8.37 5.17
C ARG A 166 -5.14 -9.55 5.84
N LYS A 167 -5.27 -9.69 7.16
CA LYS A 167 -4.74 -10.85 7.91
C LYS A 167 -5.32 -12.16 7.37
N MET A 168 -6.65 -12.21 7.28
CA MET A 168 -7.37 -13.37 6.74
C MET A 168 -6.94 -13.71 5.31
N GLU A 169 -6.82 -12.71 4.44
CA GLU A 169 -6.40 -12.92 3.06
C GLU A 169 -4.95 -13.42 2.96
N LEU A 170 -4.05 -12.89 3.78
CA LEU A 170 -2.66 -13.35 3.84
C LEU A 170 -2.59 -14.81 4.30
N LEU A 171 -3.33 -15.18 5.36
CA LEU A 171 -3.37 -16.55 5.86
C LEU A 171 -3.95 -17.53 4.82
N ARG A 172 -5.04 -17.15 4.13
CA ARG A 172 -5.61 -17.95 3.03
C ARG A 172 -4.61 -18.15 1.90
N ARG A 173 -3.93 -17.08 1.48
CA ARG A 173 -2.92 -17.16 0.43
C ARG A 173 -1.77 -18.05 0.86
N ALA A 174 -1.26 -17.89 2.08
CA ALA A 174 -0.19 -18.72 2.64
C ALA A 174 -0.59 -20.20 2.68
N ALA A 175 -1.86 -20.51 2.99
CA ALA A 175 -2.37 -21.87 2.88
C ALA A 175 -2.46 -22.34 1.42
N THR A 176 -2.80 -21.51 0.45
CA THR A 176 -2.85 -21.96 -0.96
C THR A 176 -1.50 -22.10 -1.65
N ILE A 177 -0.41 -21.63 -1.05
CA ILE A 177 0.93 -21.82 -1.62
C ILE A 177 1.25 -23.32 -1.49
N GLU A 178 0.98 -24.06 -2.57
CA GLU A 178 1.51 -25.39 -2.77
C GLU A 178 3.01 -25.26 -2.99
N THR A 179 3.78 -26.12 -2.33
CA THR A 179 5.23 -26.28 -2.41
C THR A 179 5.63 -26.52 -3.87
N THR A 180 5.69 -25.47 -4.68
CA THR A 180 6.18 -25.55 -6.04
C THR A 180 7.69 -25.45 -5.94
N GLU A 181 8.33 -26.62 -5.96
CA GLU A 181 9.79 -26.79 -6.05
C GLU A 181 10.37 -25.89 -7.15
N ILE A 182 11.50 -25.24 -6.82
CA ILE A 182 12.46 -24.70 -7.80
C ILE A 182 13.51 -25.78 -8.03
#